data_AF-A0A7Y9DXH4-F1
#
_entry.id   AF-A0A7Y9DXH4-F1
#
_cell.length_a   1.000
_cell.length_b   1.000
_cell.length_c   1.000
_cell.angle_alpha   90.00
_cell.angle_beta   90.00
_cell.angle_gamma   90.00
#
_symmetry.space_group_name_H-M   'P 1'
#
loop_
_entity.id
_entity.type
_entity.pdbx_description
1 polymer ?
#
loop_
_entity_poly.entity_id
_entity_poly.type
_entity_poly.pdbx_seq_one_letter_code
_entity_poly.pdbx_strand_id
1 'polypeptide(L)'
;MSQPFDADTAAMRAGAGELTTAGGGFSTAGAQAAGAAGSAGGGVNGGGLAGALAALGAELQSRTQELANAAAAAAGNVVTAAGTYETVDGGAGTAIDGTIAGTSDAAAGR
;
A
#
# COMPACT_ATOMS: atom_id res chain seq x y z
N MET A 1 -14.31 -11.69 22.24
CA MET A 1 -13.51 -12.39 21.21
C MET A 1 -13.52 -11.50 19.99
N SER A 2 -12.37 -10.97 19.55
CA SER A 2 -12.31 -10.32 18.22
C SER A 2 -12.49 -11.42 17.19
N GLN A 3 -13.35 -11.21 16.19
CA GLN A 3 -13.60 -12.21 15.15
C GLN A 3 -12.31 -12.39 14.33
N PRO A 4 -12.03 -13.59 13.79
CA PRO A 4 -10.82 -13.84 12.98
C PRO A 4 -10.68 -12.86 11.80
N PHE A 5 -11.80 -12.38 11.25
CA PHE A 5 -11.83 -11.40 10.17
C PHE A 5 -11.31 -10.01 10.59
N ASP A 6 -11.52 -9.58 11.84
CA ASP A 6 -10.96 -8.32 12.35
C ASP A 6 -9.42 -8.37 12.43
N ALA A 7 -8.88 -9.54 12.78
CA ALA A 7 -7.43 -9.74 12.85
C ALA A 7 -6.81 -9.75 11.45
N ASP A 8 -7.49 -10.34 10.47
CA ASP A 8 -7.05 -10.36 9.08
C ASP A 8 -7.10 -8.97 8.43
N THR A 9 -8.16 -8.17 8.65
CA THR A 9 -8.22 -6.80 8.11
C THR A 9 -7.22 -5.86 8.79
N ALA A 10 -6.93 -6.08 10.08
CA ALA A 10 -5.83 -5.39 10.77
C ALA A 10 -4.47 -5.74 10.18
N ALA A 11 -4.21 -7.03 9.89
CA ALA A 11 -2.98 -7.48 9.23
C ALA A 11 -2.84 -6.89 7.81
N MET A 12 -3.93 -6.83 7.04
CA MET A 12 -3.96 -6.17 5.73
C MET A 12 -3.57 -4.69 5.81
N ARG A 13 -4.11 -3.95 6.78
CA ARG A 13 -3.72 -2.54 7.00
C ARG A 13 -2.28 -2.38 7.43
N ALA A 14 -1.77 -3.29 8.27
CA ALA A 14 -0.36 -3.29 8.65
C ALA A 14 0.54 -3.50 7.41
N GLY A 15 0.23 -4.48 6.57
CA GLY A 15 0.94 -4.73 5.31
C GLY A 15 0.87 -3.55 4.33
N ALA A 16 -0.26 -2.83 4.27
CA ALA A 16 -0.37 -1.60 3.49
C ALA A 16 0.55 -0.47 4.04
N GLY A 17 0.70 -0.38 5.35
CA GLY A 17 1.65 0.52 6.00
C GLY A 17 3.10 0.17 5.68
N GLU A 18 3.44 -1.12 5.65
CA GLU A 18 4.77 -1.60 5.24
C GLU A 18 5.06 -1.28 3.77
N LEU A 19 4.08 -1.46 2.86
CA LEU A 19 4.19 -1.08 1.45
C LEU A 19 4.43 0.43 1.29
N THR A 20 3.70 1.25 2.04
CA THR A 20 3.88 2.70 2.04
C THR A 20 5.30 3.08 2.50
N THR A 21 5.78 2.42 3.55
CA THR A 21 7.14 2.62 4.09
C THR A 21 8.20 2.21 3.07
N ALA A 22 8.03 1.07 2.41
CA ALA A 22 8.91 0.60 1.35
C ALA A 22 8.93 1.58 0.17
N GLY A 23 7.77 2.11 -0.24
CA GLY A 23 7.66 3.16 -1.25
C GLY A 23 8.48 4.40 -0.93
N GLY A 24 8.41 4.89 0.31
CA GLY A 24 9.26 5.99 0.78
C GLY A 24 10.76 5.65 0.77
N GLY A 25 11.11 4.41 1.10
CA GLY A 25 12.47 3.88 1.02
C GLY A 25 13.02 3.90 -0.41
N PHE A 26 12.24 3.49 -1.40
CA PHE A 26 12.65 3.52 -2.81
C PHE A 26 12.89 4.94 -3.31
N SER A 27 11.99 5.88 -3.00
CA SER A 27 12.16 7.29 -3.37
C SER A 27 13.44 7.88 -2.76
N THR A 28 13.71 7.60 -1.49
CA THR A 28 14.94 8.03 -0.80
C THR A 28 16.19 7.43 -1.43
N ALA A 29 16.19 6.13 -1.69
CA ALA A 29 17.32 5.44 -2.33
C ALA A 29 17.57 5.95 -3.75
N GLY A 30 16.52 6.23 -4.52
CA GLY A 30 16.61 6.82 -5.85
C GLY A 30 17.23 8.22 -5.84
N ALA A 31 16.81 9.08 -4.91
CA ALA A 31 17.39 10.40 -4.74
C ALA A 31 18.88 10.34 -4.36
N GLN A 32 19.25 9.42 -3.46
CA GLN A 32 20.65 9.19 -3.09
C GLN A 32 21.49 8.68 -4.27
N ALA A 33 20.95 7.74 -5.05
CA ALA A 33 21.63 7.20 -6.22
C ALA A 33 21.81 8.24 -7.33
N ALA A 34 20.79 9.07 -7.58
CA ALA A 34 20.88 10.19 -8.51
C ALA A 34 21.91 11.25 -8.06
N GLY A 35 21.94 11.57 -6.76
CA GLY A 35 22.95 12.47 -6.19
C GLY A 35 24.38 11.93 -6.30
N ALA A 36 24.57 10.64 -6.06
CA ALA A 36 25.86 9.97 -6.23
C ALA A 36 26.31 9.98 -7.70
N ALA A 37 25.40 9.70 -8.65
CA ALA A 37 25.68 9.76 -10.07
C ALA A 37 26.04 11.18 -10.53
N GLY A 38 25.34 12.21 -10.04
CA GLY A 38 25.67 13.61 -10.31
C GLY A 38 27.03 14.03 -9.74
N SER A 39 27.36 13.59 -8.53
CA SER A 39 28.66 13.86 -7.88
C SER A 39 29.81 13.18 -8.64
N ALA A 40 29.61 11.94 -9.08
CA ALA A 40 30.55 11.23 -9.94
C ALA A 40 30.74 11.96 -11.28
N GLY A 41 29.65 12.41 -11.90
CA GLY A 41 29.66 13.20 -13.14
C GLY A 41 30.43 14.51 -13.03
N GLY A 42 30.32 15.23 -11.91
CA GLY A 42 31.11 16.42 -11.63
C GLY A 42 32.61 16.14 -11.48
N GLY A 43 32.97 14.94 -11.02
CA GLY A 43 34.37 14.49 -10.90
C GLY A 43 35.00 14.08 -12.24
N VAL A 44 34.21 13.59 -13.20
CA VAL A 44 34.68 13.20 -14.55
C VAL A 44 34.54 14.35 -15.56
N ASN A 45 35.26 15.47 -15.33
CA ASN A 45 35.53 16.59 -16.27
C ASN A 45 34.72 16.60 -17.59
N GLY A 46 33.39 16.81 -17.50
CA GLY A 46 32.51 17.19 -18.61
C GLY A 46 32.42 16.27 -19.84
N GLY A 47 32.92 15.04 -19.79
CA GLY A 47 32.96 14.13 -20.94
C GLY A 47 31.66 13.32 -21.16
N GLY A 48 31.65 12.45 -22.17
CA GLY A 48 30.52 11.54 -22.46
C GLY A 48 30.13 10.65 -21.28
N LEU A 49 31.08 10.34 -20.38
CA LEU A 49 30.82 9.63 -19.12
C LEU A 49 30.00 10.46 -18.13
N ALA A 50 30.22 11.76 -18.03
CA ALA A 50 29.43 12.64 -17.18
C ALA A 50 27.97 12.72 -17.66
N GLY A 51 27.77 12.80 -18.98
CA GLY A 51 26.43 12.74 -19.59
C GLY A 51 25.72 11.41 -19.34
N ALA A 52 26.43 10.28 -19.46
CA ALA A 52 25.87 8.96 -19.17
C ALA A 52 25.49 8.79 -17.69
N LEU A 53 26.30 9.30 -16.76
CA LEU A 53 26.00 9.29 -15.33
C LEU A 53 24.78 10.17 -14.99
N ALA A 54 24.65 11.34 -15.62
CA ALA A 54 23.47 12.19 -15.45
C ALA A 54 22.19 11.50 -15.96
N ALA A 55 22.25 10.86 -17.13
CA ALA A 55 21.13 10.10 -17.68
C ALA A 55 20.75 8.90 -16.79
N LEU A 56 21.74 8.18 -16.26
CA LEU A 56 21.52 7.10 -15.31
C LEU A 56 20.87 7.59 -14.02
N GLY A 57 21.32 8.73 -13.48
CA GLY A 57 20.72 9.33 -12.28
C GLY A 57 19.25 9.69 -12.48
N ALA A 58 18.92 10.31 -13.63
CA ALA A 58 17.55 10.65 -13.98
C ALA A 58 16.66 9.40 -14.16
N GLU A 59 17.17 8.36 -14.82
CA GLU A 59 16.46 7.10 -15.01
C GLU A 59 16.19 6.39 -13.67
N LEU A 60 17.18 6.35 -12.76
CA LEU A 60 17.01 5.77 -11.43
C LEU A 60 15.97 6.55 -10.61
N GLN A 61 15.98 7.87 -10.68
CA GLN A 61 14.97 8.70 -10.03
C GLN A 61 13.57 8.43 -10.61
N SER A 62 13.42 8.30 -11.93
CA SER A 62 12.14 7.97 -12.57
C SER A 62 11.59 6.63 -12.11
N ARG A 63 12.41 5.57 -12.20
CA ARG A 63 11.98 4.21 -11.83
C ARG A 63 11.65 4.05 -10.36
N THR A 64 12.40 4.72 -9.49
CA THR A 64 12.13 4.69 -8.05
C THR A 64 10.86 5.47 -7.70
N GLN A 65 10.56 6.56 -8.41
CA GLN A 65 9.28 7.25 -8.30
C GLN A 65 8.10 6.39 -8.78
N GLU A 66 8.25 5.70 -9.90
CA GLU A 66 7.24 4.73 -10.40
C GLU A 66 6.99 3.62 -9.38
N LEU A 67 8.05 3.08 -8.77
CA LEU A 67 7.95 2.04 -7.75
C LEU A 67 7.27 2.54 -6.47
N ALA A 68 7.58 3.77 -6.04
CA ALA A 68 6.91 4.41 -4.90
C ALA A 68 5.41 4.61 -5.18
N ASN A 69 5.06 5.05 -6.39
CA ASN A 69 3.66 5.22 -6.80
C ASN A 69 2.91 3.87 -6.86
N ALA A 70 3.56 2.82 -7.38
CA ALA A 70 3.00 1.48 -7.42
C ALA A 70 2.78 0.89 -6.01
N ALA A 71 3.73 1.11 -5.10
CA ALA A 71 3.60 0.70 -3.70
C ALA A 71 2.46 1.43 -2.99
N ALA A 72 2.31 2.74 -3.22
CA ALA A 72 1.20 3.54 -2.69
C ALA A 72 -0.16 3.07 -3.25
N ALA A 73 -0.23 2.78 -4.55
CA ALA A 73 -1.44 2.25 -5.18
C ALA A 73 -1.82 0.86 -4.62
N ALA A 74 -0.83 -0.03 -4.45
CA ALA A 74 -1.04 -1.34 -3.85
C ALA A 74 -1.53 -1.22 -2.40
N ALA A 75 -0.91 -0.34 -1.59
CA ALA A 75 -1.35 -0.06 -0.23
C ALA A 75 -2.81 0.45 -0.19
N GLY A 76 -3.16 1.39 -1.08
CA GLY A 76 -4.53 1.89 -1.22
C GLY A 76 -5.53 0.78 -1.52
N ASN A 77 -5.23 -0.08 -2.50
CA ASN A 77 -6.07 -1.21 -2.87
C ASN A 77 -6.28 -2.20 -1.71
N VAL A 78 -5.22 -2.48 -0.93
CA VAL A 78 -5.30 -3.35 0.24
C VAL A 78 -6.17 -2.75 1.33
N VAL A 79 -6.06 -1.43 1.60
CA VAL A 79 -6.92 -0.73 2.57
C VAL A 79 -8.38 -0.74 2.12
N THR A 80 -8.65 -0.50 0.82
CA THR A 80 -10.01 -0.57 0.26
C THR A 80 -10.59 -1.99 0.38
N ALA A 81 -9.78 -3.03 0.10
CA ALA A 81 -10.20 -4.41 0.27
C ALA A 81 -10.53 -4.73 1.72
N ALA A 82 -9.69 -4.31 2.68
CA ALA A 82 -9.93 -4.49 4.11
C ALA A 82 -11.26 -3.83 4.56
N GLY A 83 -11.53 -2.59 4.12
CA GLY A 83 -12.80 -1.92 4.42
C GLY A 83 -14.03 -2.58 3.77
N THR A 84 -13.85 -3.19 2.59
CA THR A 84 -14.91 -3.96 1.93
C THR A 84 -15.25 -5.21 2.74
N TYR A 85 -14.24 -5.93 3.25
CA TYR A 85 -14.45 -7.10 4.10
C TYR A 85 -15.21 -6.76 5.39
N GLU A 86 -14.84 -5.68 6.08
CA GLU A 86 -15.54 -5.23 7.29
C GLU A 86 -17.00 -4.84 7.02
N THR A 87 -17.26 -4.20 5.87
CA THR A 87 -18.62 -3.81 5.48
C THR A 87 -19.49 -5.04 5.21
N VAL A 88 -18.94 -6.03 4.51
CA VAL A 88 -19.64 -7.29 4.21
C VAL A 88 -19.90 -8.09 5.50
N ASP A 89 -18.92 -8.19 6.39
CA ASP A 89 -19.06 -8.92 7.65
C ASP A 89 -20.11 -8.28 8.59
N GLY A 90 -20.03 -6.96 8.78
CA GLY A 90 -21.02 -6.22 9.57
C GLY A 90 -22.44 -6.30 8.99
N GLY A 91 -22.56 -6.29 7.65
CA GLY A 91 -23.82 -6.49 6.95
C GLY A 91 -24.40 -7.90 7.13
N ALA A 92 -23.55 -8.92 7.06
CA ALA A 92 -23.94 -10.31 7.27
C ALA A 92 -24.41 -10.57 8.72
N GLY A 93 -23.68 -10.05 9.71
CA GLY A 93 -24.07 -10.14 11.12
C GLY A 93 -25.43 -9.50 11.39
N THR A 94 -25.67 -8.30 10.85
CA THR A 94 -26.96 -7.60 10.98
C THR A 94 -28.11 -8.37 10.32
N ALA A 95 -27.87 -8.96 9.14
CA ALA A 95 -28.89 -9.74 8.43
C ALA A 95 -29.25 -11.04 9.17
N ILE A 96 -28.27 -11.72 9.76
CA ILE A 96 -28.49 -12.95 10.53
C ILE A 96 -29.25 -12.63 11.83
N ASP A 97 -28.85 -11.60 12.56
CA ASP A 97 -29.51 -11.20 13.81
C ASP A 97 -30.96 -10.78 13.57
N GLY A 98 -31.22 -9.99 12.51
CA GLY A 98 -32.57 -9.63 12.10
C GLY A 98 -33.43 -10.83 11.67
N THR A 99 -32.82 -11.85 11.05
CA THR A 99 -33.53 -13.10 10.69
C THR A 99 -33.89 -13.91 11.94
N ILE A 100 -32.96 -14.04 12.89
CA ILE A 100 -33.19 -14.76 14.15
C ILE A 100 -34.29 -14.06 14.95
N ALA A 101 -34.21 -12.74 15.13
CA ALA A 101 -35.23 -11.95 15.82
C ALA A 101 -36.61 -12.08 15.17
N GLY A 102 -36.68 -12.02 13.83
CA GLY A 102 -37.93 -12.21 13.08
C GLY A 102 -38.51 -13.63 13.22
N THR A 103 -37.66 -14.66 13.30
CA THR A 103 -38.12 -16.04 13.54
C THR A 103 -38.56 -16.29 14.98
N SER A 104 -37.94 -15.63 15.98
CA SER A 104 -38.34 -15.77 17.38
C SER A 104 -39.69 -15.10 17.67
N ASP A 105 -39.97 -13.95 17.07
CA ASP A 105 -41.27 -13.29 17.21
C ASP A 105 -42.40 -14.11 16.55
N ALA A 106 -42.11 -14.74 15.41
CA ALA A 106 -43.05 -15.67 14.75
C ALA A 106 -43.31 -16.96 15.56
N ALA A 107 -42.38 -17.35 16.43
CA ALA A 107 -42.52 -18.50 17.33
C ALA A 107 -43.22 -18.13 18.66
N ALA A 108 -43.05 -16.90 19.15
CA ALA A 108 -43.65 -16.42 20.41
C ALA A 108 -45.11 -15.95 20.26
N GLY A 109 -45.59 -15.67 19.05
CA GLY A 109 -46.97 -15.29 18.75
C GLY A 109 -47.93 -16.46 18.48
N ARG A 110 -47.57 -17.70 18.83
CA ARG A 110 -48.44 -18.88 18.75
C ARG A 110 -48.80 -19.43 20.12
#